data_AF-A0A958SZX6-F1
#
_entry.id   AF-A0A958SZX6-F1
#
_cell.length_a   1.000
_cell.length_b   1.000
_cell.length_c   1.000
_cell.angle_alpha   90.00
_cell.angle_beta   90.00
_cell.angle_gamma   90.00
#
_symmetry.space_group_name_H-M   'P 1'
#
loop_
_entity.id
_entity.type
_entity.pdbx_description
1 polymer ?
#
loop_
_entity_poly.entity_id
_entity_poly.type
_entity_poly.pdbx_seq_one_letter_code
_entity_poly.pdbx_strand_id
1 'polypeptide(L)'
;MNKTVLYIGVLLLFANLISAQEIPYVKVLFDNSSMPNSYFYSKVSFEGNSWVKNEGNKLPVSSKIFFTPKNALLLEYNSAEKGNWKVSIAYHNIRGLNYFQKAENLSFWIFFPSTVDVKSLPNLRLKLNRNDFSNSVQLQEFISEV
;
A
#
# COMPACT_ATOMS: atom_id res chain seq x y z
N MET A 1 -42.96 -42.09 12.78
CA MET A 1 -42.02 -41.30 11.95
C MET A 1 -40.70 -42.04 11.90
N ASN A 2 -40.17 -42.32 10.70
CA ASN A 2 -39.00 -43.18 10.54
C ASN A 2 -37.73 -42.46 11.04
N LYS A 3 -36.93 -43.06 11.92
CA LYS A 3 -35.77 -42.39 12.55
C LYS A 3 -34.79 -41.81 11.53
N THR A 4 -34.67 -42.46 10.38
CA THR A 4 -33.86 -42.00 9.23
C THR A 4 -34.33 -40.66 8.68
N VAL A 5 -35.65 -40.44 8.58
CA VAL A 5 -36.23 -39.18 8.08
C VAL A 5 -35.98 -38.04 9.07
N LEU A 6 -36.02 -38.33 10.37
CA LEU A 6 -35.67 -37.37 11.42
C LEU A 6 -34.19 -36.96 11.32
N TYR A 7 -33.27 -37.91 11.14
CA TYR A 7 -31.84 -37.60 11.03
C TYR A 7 -31.50 -36.77 9.79
N ILE A 8 -32.11 -37.07 8.65
CA ILE A 8 -31.92 -36.28 7.41
C ILE A 8 -32.47 -34.86 7.58
N GLY A 9 -33.65 -34.71 8.19
CA GLY A 9 -34.24 -33.40 8.46
C GLY A 9 -33.35 -32.55 9.39
N VAL A 10 -32.79 -33.16 10.43
CA VAL A 10 -31.83 -32.50 11.33
C VAL A 10 -30.56 -32.08 10.57
N LEU A 11 -29.99 -32.96 9.74
CA LEU A 11 -28.78 -32.66 8.97
C LEU A 11 -28.98 -31.46 8.01
N LEU A 12 -30.12 -31.39 7.33
CA LEU A 12 -30.44 -30.29 6.40
C LEU A 12 -30.67 -28.94 7.12
N LEU A 13 -31.20 -28.97 8.34
CA LEU A 13 -31.34 -27.76 9.17
C LEU A 13 -29.97 -27.21 9.60
N PHE A 14 -29.01 -28.07 9.91
CA PHE A 14 -27.63 -27.67 10.26
C PHE A 14 -26.77 -27.28 9.05
N ALA A 15 -27.09 -27.77 7.84
CA ALA A 15 -26.34 -27.43 6.63
C ALA A 15 -26.39 -25.93 6.26
N ASN A 16 -27.46 -25.23 6.64
CA ASN A 16 -27.62 -23.78 6.39
C ASN A 16 -26.78 -22.89 7.33
N LEU A 17 -26.20 -23.47 8.40
CA LEU A 17 -25.37 -22.73 9.35
C LEU A 17 -23.89 -22.67 8.94
N ILE A 18 -23.50 -23.42 7.90
CA ILE A 18 -22.13 -23.49 7.43
C ILE A 18 -22.00 -22.59 6.19
N SER A 19 -21.63 -21.33 6.42
CA SER A 19 -21.17 -20.44 5.36
C SER A 19 -19.66 -20.50 5.28
N ALA A 20 -19.12 -20.89 4.11
CA ALA A 20 -17.71 -20.69 3.82
C ALA A 20 -17.47 -19.19 3.56
N GLN A 21 -17.02 -18.47 4.58
CA GLN A 21 -16.68 -17.05 4.45
C GLN A 21 -15.16 -16.90 4.46
N GLU A 22 -14.63 -16.22 3.45
CA GLU A 22 -13.21 -15.86 3.38
C GLU A 22 -12.87 -14.91 4.54
N ILE A 23 -11.69 -15.07 5.14
CA ILE A 23 -11.19 -14.12 6.13
C ILE A 23 -10.86 -12.81 5.40
N PRO A 24 -11.41 -11.65 5.81
CA PRO A 24 -11.19 -10.41 5.09
C PRO A 24 -9.72 -9.99 5.21
N TYR A 25 -9.11 -9.65 4.07
CA TYR A 25 -7.71 -9.22 3.99
C TYR A 25 -7.56 -7.73 4.34
N VAL A 26 -6.35 -7.38 4.79
CA VAL A 26 -5.91 -5.98 4.85
C VAL A 26 -5.38 -5.57 3.48
N LYS A 27 -5.77 -4.38 3.01
CA LYS A 27 -5.32 -3.87 1.72
C LYS A 27 -3.90 -3.31 1.81
N VAL A 28 -2.92 -4.12 1.44
CA VAL A 28 -1.49 -3.76 1.50
C VAL A 28 -1.03 -3.16 0.17
N LEU A 29 -0.48 -1.94 0.20
CA LEU A 29 0.11 -1.28 -0.98
C LEU A 29 1.55 -1.74 -1.24
N PHE A 30 2.29 -1.99 -0.16
CA PHE A 30 3.68 -2.46 -0.19
C PHE A 30 3.99 -3.17 1.14
N ASP A 31 4.53 -4.39 1.08
CA ASP A 31 5.23 -5.04 2.18
C ASP A 31 6.69 -5.29 1.81
N ASN A 32 6.92 -5.88 0.64
CA ASN A 32 8.18 -6.31 0.09
C ASN A 32 8.07 -6.44 -1.43
N SER A 33 9.12 -6.04 -2.14
CA SER A 33 9.29 -6.41 -3.53
C SER A 33 9.77 -7.86 -3.66
N SER A 34 9.17 -8.60 -4.58
CA SER A 34 9.68 -9.91 -5.01
C SER A 34 10.89 -9.79 -5.94
N MET A 35 11.00 -8.67 -6.66
CA MET A 35 12.10 -8.40 -7.58
C MET A 35 13.16 -7.50 -6.93
N PRO A 36 14.45 -7.72 -7.22
CA PRO A 36 15.50 -6.82 -6.79
C PRO A 36 15.45 -5.48 -7.56
N ASN A 37 16.23 -4.52 -7.08
CA ASN A 37 16.51 -3.21 -7.68
C ASN A 37 15.35 -2.22 -7.67
N SER A 38 14.19 -2.54 -8.23
CA SER A 38 13.04 -1.62 -8.27
C SER A 38 11.67 -2.28 -8.12
N TYR A 39 10.70 -1.51 -7.62
CA TYR A 39 9.35 -2.00 -7.34
C TYR A 39 8.41 -1.81 -8.53
N PHE A 40 7.98 -2.92 -9.13
CA PHE A 40 7.17 -2.92 -10.35
C PHE A 40 5.86 -2.11 -10.24
N TYR A 41 5.18 -2.18 -9.10
CA TYR A 41 3.91 -1.47 -8.85
C TYR A 41 4.10 -0.02 -8.41
N SER A 42 5.32 0.52 -8.49
CA SER A 42 5.55 1.96 -8.36
C SER A 42 5.52 2.66 -9.72
N LYS A 43 5.42 4.00 -9.71
CA LYS A 43 5.70 4.85 -10.86
C LYS A 43 6.29 6.16 -10.36
N VAL A 44 7.32 6.61 -11.05
CA VAL A 44 8.00 7.89 -10.82
C VAL A 44 7.84 8.76 -12.07
N SER A 45 7.62 10.05 -11.87
CA SER A 45 7.66 11.07 -12.92
C SER A 45 8.12 12.40 -12.32
N PHE A 46 8.94 13.16 -13.04
CA PHE A 46 9.40 14.48 -12.61
C PHE A 46 9.61 15.40 -13.81
N GLU A 47 9.61 16.70 -13.55
CA GLU A 47 9.67 17.78 -14.54
C GLU A 47 10.54 18.93 -14.01
N GLY A 48 11.14 19.68 -14.94
CA GLY A 48 12.04 20.80 -14.61
C GLY A 48 13.33 20.31 -13.95
N ASN A 49 13.78 21.04 -12.93
CA ASN A 49 14.98 20.72 -12.16
C ASN A 49 14.71 19.80 -10.95
N SER A 50 13.45 19.37 -10.76
CA SER A 50 13.09 18.37 -9.75
C SER A 50 13.48 16.98 -10.22
N TRP A 51 13.83 16.11 -9.28
CA TRP A 51 14.13 14.72 -9.62
C TRP A 51 13.75 13.78 -8.48
N VAL A 52 13.55 12.51 -8.84
CA VAL A 52 13.38 11.41 -7.90
C VAL A 52 14.24 10.25 -8.40
N LYS A 53 15.04 9.68 -7.50
CA LYS A 53 15.85 8.51 -7.81
C LYS A 53 14.96 7.37 -8.26
N ASN A 54 15.26 6.81 -9.41
CA ASN A 54 14.43 5.80 -10.03
C ASN A 54 15.25 4.87 -10.93
N GLU A 55 14.68 3.71 -11.20
CA GLU A 55 15.15 2.78 -12.23
C GLU A 55 14.00 2.55 -13.22
N GLY A 56 14.15 3.01 -14.46
CA GLY A 56 13.10 2.84 -15.48
C GLY A 56 11.74 3.40 -15.06
N ASN A 57 11.71 4.55 -14.40
CA ASN A 57 10.51 5.19 -13.84
C ASN A 57 9.85 4.39 -12.69
N LYS A 58 10.63 3.58 -11.98
CA LYS A 58 10.20 2.83 -10.78
C LYS A 58 11.03 3.25 -9.57
N LEU A 59 10.40 3.22 -8.39
CA LEU A 59 11.10 3.41 -7.12
C LEU A 59 12.10 2.26 -6.91
N PRO A 60 13.34 2.58 -6.51
CA PRO A 60 14.29 1.56 -6.09
C PRO A 60 13.84 0.85 -4.80
N VAL A 61 14.37 -0.34 -4.57
CA VAL A 61 14.18 -1.11 -3.34
C VAL A 61 15.50 -1.22 -2.59
N SER A 62 15.47 -1.00 -1.28
CA SER A 62 16.61 -1.16 -0.37
C SER A 62 16.51 -2.50 0.35
N SER A 63 17.55 -3.34 0.24
CA SER A 63 17.70 -4.57 1.03
C SER A 63 18.52 -4.36 2.31
N LYS A 64 18.93 -3.12 2.62
CA LYS A 64 19.79 -2.81 3.77
C LYS A 64 19.02 -2.21 4.95
N ILE A 65 18.01 -1.41 4.65
CA ILE A 65 17.20 -0.71 5.64
C ILE A 65 15.75 -1.08 5.36
N PHE A 66 15.13 -1.76 6.30
CA PHE A 66 13.76 -2.24 6.19
C PHE A 66 13.13 -2.41 7.57
N PHE A 67 11.81 -2.23 7.66
CA PHE A 67 11.05 -2.55 8.87
C PHE A 67 10.59 -4.01 8.83
N THR A 68 9.87 -4.38 7.77
CA THR A 68 9.55 -5.78 7.47
C THR A 68 10.77 -6.42 6.81
N PRO A 69 11.24 -7.60 7.25
CA PRO A 69 12.40 -8.25 6.66
C PRO A 69 12.28 -8.41 5.13
N LYS A 70 13.42 -8.26 4.44
CA LYS A 70 13.69 -8.42 2.99
C LYS A 70 13.95 -7.11 2.25
N ASN A 71 13.03 -6.15 2.21
CA ASN A 71 13.30 -4.84 1.61
C ASN A 71 12.32 -3.73 2.00
N ALA A 72 12.68 -2.48 1.69
CA ALA A 72 11.81 -1.31 1.74
C ALA A 72 11.93 -0.47 0.46
N LEU A 73 10.97 0.41 0.20
CA LEU A 73 11.05 1.39 -0.89
C LEU A 73 12.03 2.51 -0.52
N LEU A 74 12.94 2.85 -1.44
CA LEU A 74 13.82 4.01 -1.30
C LEU A 74 13.21 5.22 -2.01
N LEU A 75 12.88 6.26 -1.26
CA LEU A 75 12.44 7.54 -1.78
C LEU A 75 13.53 8.59 -1.54
N GLU A 76 14.27 8.91 -2.59
CA GLU A 76 15.30 9.96 -2.61
C GLU A 76 14.90 10.97 -3.70
N TYR A 77 14.77 12.24 -3.34
CA TYR A 77 14.21 13.26 -4.22
C TYR A 77 14.80 14.64 -3.97
N ASN A 78 14.65 15.51 -4.96
CA ASN A 78 14.90 16.94 -4.88
C ASN A 78 13.71 17.71 -5.45
N SER A 79 13.16 18.61 -4.65
CA SER A 79 12.09 19.53 -5.06
C SER A 79 12.72 20.87 -5.45
N ALA A 80 12.82 21.16 -6.75
CA ALA A 80 13.36 22.42 -7.24
C ALA A 80 12.26 23.47 -7.48
N GLU A 81 12.65 24.74 -7.42
CA GLU A 81 11.78 25.83 -7.87
C GLU A 81 11.35 25.62 -9.34
N LYS A 82 10.05 25.81 -9.61
CA LYS A 82 9.44 25.59 -10.93
C LYS A 82 9.62 24.16 -11.49
N GLY A 83 9.99 23.19 -10.65
CA GLY A 83 9.97 21.77 -10.97
C GLY A 83 8.79 21.08 -10.30
N ASN A 84 8.53 19.83 -10.69
CA ASN A 84 7.52 18.99 -10.07
C ASN A 84 7.97 17.54 -10.07
N TRP A 85 7.46 16.75 -9.13
CA TRP A 85 7.64 15.31 -9.16
C TRP A 85 6.43 14.61 -8.55
N LYS A 86 6.25 13.35 -8.95
CA LYS A 86 5.18 12.50 -8.48
C LYS A 86 5.68 11.07 -8.39
N VAL A 87 5.34 10.45 -7.27
CA VAL A 87 5.52 9.03 -7.04
C VAL A 87 4.16 8.43 -6.74
N SER A 88 3.87 7.28 -7.33
CA SER A 88 2.67 6.51 -7.01
C SER A 88 3.03 5.06 -6.71
N ILE A 89 2.45 4.52 -5.65
CA ILE A 89 2.54 3.10 -5.29
C ILE A 89 1.15 2.51 -5.50
N ALA A 90 1.02 1.59 -6.44
CA ALA A 90 -0.25 0.98 -6.80
C ALA A 90 -0.47 -0.30 -6.01
N TYR A 91 -1.73 -0.58 -5.67
CA TYR A 91 -2.14 -1.87 -5.15
C TYR A 91 -1.85 -2.98 -6.18
N HIS A 92 -1.16 -4.03 -5.76
CA HIS A 92 -0.99 -5.22 -6.58
C HIS A 92 -2.30 -6.00 -6.61
N ASN A 93 -3.01 -5.97 -7.74
CA ASN A 93 -4.23 -6.75 -7.90
C ASN A 93 -3.91 -8.25 -8.01
N ILE A 94 -4.23 -9.01 -6.97
CA ILE A 94 -4.01 -10.45 -6.90
C ILE A 94 -5.35 -11.15 -7.14
N ARG A 95 -5.38 -12.08 -8.09
CA ARG A 95 -6.59 -12.86 -8.41
C ARG A 95 -7.02 -13.68 -7.18
N GLY A 96 -8.29 -13.57 -6.81
CA GLY A 96 -8.87 -14.26 -5.66
C GLY A 96 -8.93 -13.40 -4.40
N LEU A 97 -8.16 -12.32 -4.30
CA LEU A 97 -8.24 -11.37 -3.19
C LEU A 97 -9.32 -10.31 -3.46
N ASN A 98 -10.56 -10.62 -3.09
CA ASN A 98 -11.71 -9.74 -3.32
C ASN A 98 -12.36 -9.24 -2.03
N TYR A 99 -12.14 -9.91 -0.89
CA TYR A 99 -12.77 -9.58 0.38
C TYR A 99 -11.80 -8.83 1.30
N PHE A 100 -12.03 -7.53 1.51
CA PHE A 100 -11.17 -6.68 2.31
C PHE A 100 -11.87 -6.15 3.56
N GLN A 101 -11.11 -5.99 4.62
CA GLN A 101 -11.54 -5.25 5.79
C GLN A 101 -11.73 -3.77 5.41
N LYS A 102 -12.73 -3.13 6.02
CA LYS A 102 -12.90 -1.68 5.89
C LYS A 102 -11.68 -1.00 6.53
N ALA A 103 -10.94 -0.25 5.74
CA ALA A 103 -9.78 0.50 6.22
C ALA A 103 -10.19 1.93 6.62
N GLU A 104 -9.73 2.37 7.79
CA GLU A 104 -9.93 3.75 8.29
C GLU A 104 -8.63 4.56 8.29
N ASN A 105 -7.48 3.88 8.23
CA ASN A 105 -6.16 4.48 8.31
C ASN A 105 -5.26 4.02 7.16
N LEU A 106 -4.39 4.92 6.70
CA LEU A 106 -3.21 4.58 5.90
C LEU A 106 -2.00 4.52 6.83
N SER A 107 -1.47 3.32 7.08
CA SER A 107 -0.31 3.11 7.96
C SER A 107 0.90 2.64 7.17
N PHE A 108 2.06 3.23 7.44
CA PHE A 108 3.34 2.81 6.88
C PHE A 108 4.49 3.33 7.75
N TRP A 109 5.65 2.69 7.63
CA TRP A 109 6.87 3.06 8.33
C TRP A 109 7.74 3.96 7.46
N ILE A 110 8.33 4.98 8.05
CA ILE A 110 9.27 5.89 7.39
C ILE A 110 10.54 5.91 8.21
N PHE A 111 11.67 5.85 7.52
CA PHE A 111 12.99 5.99 8.11
C PHE A 111 13.71 7.16 7.43
N PHE A 112 14.18 8.11 8.23
CA PHE A 112 15.03 9.20 7.77
C PHE A 112 16.49 8.87 8.08
N PRO A 113 17.38 8.75 7.08
CA PRO A 113 18.78 8.40 7.30
C PRO A 113 19.59 9.53 7.96
N SER A 114 19.06 10.75 7.96
CA SER A 114 19.65 11.95 8.53
C SER A 114 18.54 12.91 8.95
N THR A 115 18.88 13.96 9.70
CA THR A 115 17.95 15.07 9.97
C THR A 115 17.41 15.65 8.68
N VAL A 116 16.10 15.86 8.62
CA VAL A 116 15.40 16.44 7.47
C VAL A 116 14.61 17.67 7.89
N ASP A 117 14.53 18.66 6.99
CA ASP A 117 13.56 19.75 7.17
C ASP A 117 12.15 19.18 6.98
N VAL A 118 11.36 19.20 8.05
CA VAL A 118 9.99 18.69 8.08
C VAL A 118 9.12 19.35 7.01
N LYS A 119 9.39 20.62 6.64
CA LYS A 119 8.65 21.32 5.58
C LYS A 119 8.96 20.81 4.17
N SER A 120 10.07 20.10 4.00
CA SER A 120 10.50 19.53 2.72
C SER A 120 9.88 18.15 2.45
N LEU A 121 9.14 17.61 3.41
CA LEU A 121 8.49 16.31 3.30
C LEU A 121 7.40 16.32 2.22
N PRO A 122 7.14 15.16 1.59
CA PRO A 122 6.19 15.09 0.50
C PRO A 122 4.75 15.25 0.99
N ASN A 123 3.92 15.77 0.09
CA ASN A 123 2.49 15.71 0.23
C ASN A 123 1.96 14.34 -0.20
N LEU A 124 0.97 13.83 0.52
CA LEU A 124 0.34 12.54 0.26
C LEU A 124 -1.10 12.71 -0.19
N ARG A 125 -1.53 11.82 -1.08
CA ARG A 125 -2.93 11.71 -1.51
C ARG A 125 -3.22 10.29 -1.99
N LEU A 126 -4.46 9.86 -1.83
CA LEU A 126 -4.92 8.57 -2.34
C LEU A 126 -5.43 8.75 -3.77
N LYS A 127 -5.03 7.83 -4.65
CA LYS A 127 -5.64 7.70 -5.97
C LYS A 127 -6.85 6.77 -5.85
N LEU A 128 -8.04 7.33 -6.04
CA LEU A 128 -9.30 6.59 -5.90
C LEU A 128 -9.58 5.80 -7.18
N ASN A 129 -9.61 6.51 -8.31
CA ASN A 129 -9.88 5.97 -9.64
C ASN A 129 -8.85 6.45 -10.66
N ARG A 130 -9.03 6.16 -11.96
CA ARG A 130 -8.05 6.49 -13.02
C ARG A 130 -7.62 7.96 -13.02
N ASN A 131 -8.57 8.88 -12.79
CA ASN A 131 -8.37 10.33 -12.84
C ASN A 131 -8.74 11.05 -11.54
N ASP A 132 -9.11 10.32 -10.48
CA ASP A 132 -9.63 10.91 -9.25
C ASP A 132 -8.68 10.70 -8.07
N PHE A 133 -8.55 11.73 -7.24
CA PHE A 133 -7.63 11.79 -6.12
C PHE A 133 -8.32 12.37 -4.89
N SER A 134 -7.96 11.87 -3.71
CA SER A 134 -8.33 12.52 -2.46
C SER A 134 -7.70 13.92 -2.37
N ASN A 135 -8.16 14.68 -1.37
CA ASN A 135 -7.43 15.85 -0.90
C ASN A 135 -5.99 15.47 -0.54
N SER A 136 -5.10 16.44 -0.77
CA SER A 136 -3.70 16.33 -0.42
C SER A 136 -3.52 16.66 1.06
N VAL A 137 -2.75 15.84 1.76
CA VAL A 137 -2.35 16.07 3.16
C VAL A 137 -0.83 16.21 3.24
N GLN A 138 -0.33 17.02 4.17
CA GLN A 138 1.10 17.21 4.34
C GLN A 138 1.63 16.12 5.27
N LEU A 139 2.66 15.38 4.87
CA LEU A 139 3.19 14.28 5.69
C LEU A 139 3.72 14.77 7.05
N GLN A 140 4.20 16.01 7.12
CA GLN A 140 4.65 16.63 8.37
C GLN A 140 3.60 16.61 9.49
N GLU A 141 2.30 16.63 9.16
CA GLU A 141 1.22 16.64 10.15
C GLU A 141 1.12 15.31 10.91
N PHE A 142 1.75 14.24 10.41
CA PHE A 142 1.66 12.89 10.97
C PHE A 142 2.97 12.39 11.61
N ILE A 143 4.00 13.25 11.71
CA ILE A 143 5.28 12.88 12.30
C ILE A 143 5.48 13.64 13.61
N SER A 144 5.55 12.90 14.71
CA SER A 144 5.82 13.42 16.04
C SER A 144 7.33 13.45 16.29
N GLU A 145 7.95 14.61 16.05
CA GLU A 145 9.38 14.95 16.26
C GLU A 145 10.38 14.11 15.42
N VAL A 146 11.19 14.79 14.60
CA VAL A 146 12.30 14.21 13.78
C VAL A 146 13.64 14.60 14.38
#